data_AF-A0A9W3XC66-F1
#
_entry.id   AF-A0A9W3XC66-F1
#
_cell.length_a   1.000
_cell.length_b   1.000
_cell.length_c   1.000
_cell.angle_alpha   90.00
_cell.angle_beta   90.00
_cell.angle_gamma   90.00
#
_symmetry.space_group_name_H-M   'P 1'
#
loop_
_entity.id
_entity.type
_entity.pdbx_description
1 polymer ?
#
loop_
_entity_poly.entity_id
_entity_poly.type
_entity_poly.pdbx_seq_one_letter_code
_entity_poly.pdbx_strand_id
1 'polypeptide(L)'
;MKLLYVKRMLIGCIVFFLGSGCLPKTIIDDVNLVQAVIFEAYKKQIRMTFIAPQRTKGNKVQIFQSTAHSMKGAKQLANIQAGRPLVSGQLRVALFSQSLAEQGLSASIDVLTREASIGHALQIAIIGVTRPKKENCTLRNIFT
;
A
#
# COMPACT_ATOMS: atom_id res chain seq x y z
N MET A 1 -50.81 16.70 24.52
CA MET A 1 -49.41 17.04 24.88
C MET A 1 -48.51 15.81 25.03
N LYS A 2 -48.87 14.78 25.81
CA LYS A 2 -48.03 13.57 26.04
C LYS A 2 -47.63 12.80 24.76
N LEU A 3 -48.55 12.65 23.80
CA LEU A 3 -48.29 11.92 22.54
C LEU A 3 -47.22 12.58 21.64
N LEU A 4 -47.12 13.91 21.67
CA LEU A 4 -46.15 14.67 20.88
C LEU A 4 -44.73 14.53 21.47
N TYR A 5 -44.63 14.40 22.80
CA TYR A 5 -43.36 14.20 23.50
C TYR A 5 -42.77 12.82 23.21
N VAL A 6 -43.62 11.78 23.19
CA VAL A 6 -43.21 10.40 22.85
C VAL A 6 -42.73 10.29 21.40
N LYS A 7 -43.41 10.93 20.45
CA LYS A 7 -42.96 10.98 19.04
C LYS A 7 -41.60 11.68 18.88
N ARG A 8 -41.37 12.80 19.57
CA ARG A 8 -40.06 13.50 19.54
C ARG A 8 -38.95 12.67 20.17
N MET A 9 -39.25 11.91 21.23
CA MET A 9 -38.29 11.00 21.85
C MET A 9 -37.90 9.84 20.92
N LEU A 10 -38.88 9.26 20.22
CA LEU A 10 -38.64 8.18 19.24
C LEU A 10 -37.76 8.64 18.08
N ILE A 11 -38.01 9.84 17.55
CA ILE A 11 -37.19 10.43 16.48
C ILE A 11 -35.75 10.68 16.98
N GLY A 12 -35.59 11.17 18.21
CA GLY A 12 -34.28 11.36 18.82
C GLY A 12 -33.48 10.05 18.98
N CYS A 13 -34.14 8.98 19.42
CA CYS A 13 -33.49 7.66 19.53
C CYS A 13 -33.05 7.13 18.17
N ILE A 14 -33.88 7.24 17.13
CA ILE A 14 -33.54 6.78 15.77
C ILE A 14 -32.32 7.52 15.22
N VAL A 15 -32.24 8.84 15.42
CA VAL A 15 -31.06 9.65 15.00
C VAL A 15 -29.80 9.24 15.75
N PHE A 16 -29.90 8.91 17.04
CA PHE A 16 -28.74 8.48 17.84
C PHE A 16 -28.18 7.14 17.39
N PHE A 17 -29.04 6.16 17.08
CA PHE A 17 -28.61 4.85 16.55
C PHE A 17 -28.05 4.93 15.12
N LEU A 18 -28.55 5.85 14.30
CA LEU A 18 -28.00 6.08 12.96
C LEU A 18 -26.66 6.83 12.97
N GLY A 19 -26.32 7.51 14.07
CA GLY A 19 -25.09 8.27 14.23
C GLY A 19 -23.88 7.46 14.70
N SER A 20 -24.05 6.23 15.19
CA SER A 20 -22.93 5.37 15.59
C SER A 20 -22.30 4.70 14.37
N GLY A 21 -21.48 5.45 13.64
CA GLY A 21 -20.64 4.89 12.59
C GLY A 21 -19.61 3.93 13.18
N CYS A 22 -19.79 2.63 12.93
CA CYS A 22 -18.78 1.62 13.25
C CYS A 22 -17.65 1.75 12.22
N LEU A 23 -16.63 2.55 12.52
CA LEU A 23 -15.46 2.66 11.66
C LEU A 23 -14.57 1.42 11.88
N PRO A 24 -14.28 0.62 10.83
CA PRO A 24 -13.37 -0.51 10.97
C PRO A 24 -11.99 0.00 11.38
N LYS A 25 -11.54 -0.42 12.57
CA LYS A 25 -10.22 -0.04 13.10
C LYS A 25 -9.17 -1.00 12.54
N THR A 26 -8.22 -0.48 11.78
CA THR A 26 -6.99 -1.18 11.42
C THR A 26 -5.94 -0.91 12.49
N ILE A 27 -5.53 -1.95 13.21
CA ILE A 27 -4.47 -1.85 14.23
C ILE A 27 -3.12 -1.89 13.51
N ILE A 28 -2.25 -0.91 13.83
CA ILE A 28 -0.92 -0.77 13.20
C ILE A 28 -0.08 -2.04 13.40
N ASP A 29 -0.26 -2.75 14.51
CA ASP A 29 0.46 -3.99 14.84
C ASP A 29 -0.02 -5.23 14.07
N ASP A 30 -1.15 -5.15 13.36
CA ASP A 30 -1.68 -6.29 12.61
C ASP A 30 -1.41 -6.25 11.11
N VAL A 31 -0.82 -5.17 10.61
CA VAL A 31 -0.58 -4.92 9.18
C VAL A 31 0.91 -4.79 8.86
N ASN A 32 1.32 -5.19 7.67
CA ASN A 32 2.69 -4.98 7.20
C ASN A 32 2.77 -3.62 6.48
N LEU A 33 3.49 -2.66 7.08
CA LEU A 33 3.68 -1.34 6.51
C LEU A 33 4.71 -1.42 5.38
N VAL A 34 4.24 -1.31 4.14
CA VAL A 34 5.11 -1.32 2.97
C VAL A 34 5.87 0.00 2.92
N GLN A 35 7.17 -0.11 2.76
CA GLN A 35 8.11 1.00 2.74
C GLN A 35 8.58 1.32 1.32
N ALA A 36 8.78 0.27 0.50
CA ALA A 36 9.08 0.42 -0.91
C ALA A 36 8.32 -0.61 -1.76
N VAL A 37 8.01 -0.23 -2.99
CA VAL A 37 7.39 -1.12 -3.99
C VAL A 37 8.17 -1.04 -5.29
N ILE A 38 8.38 -2.19 -5.94
CA ILE A 38 9.03 -2.27 -7.25
C ILE A 38 8.01 -2.84 -8.24
N PHE A 39 7.87 -2.16 -9.37
CA PHE A 39 7.03 -2.55 -10.48
C PHE A 39 7.90 -3.00 -11.65
N GLU A 40 7.66 -4.22 -12.11
CA GLU A 40 8.36 -4.81 -13.25
C GLU A 40 7.34 -5.27 -14.30
N ALA A 41 7.63 -4.99 -15.57
CA ALA A 41 6.90 -5.60 -16.67
C ALA A 41 7.27 -7.09 -16.77
N TYR A 42 6.28 -7.98 -16.71
CA TYR A 42 6.48 -9.42 -16.81
C TYR A 42 5.49 -10.04 -17.81
N LYS A 43 5.96 -10.24 -19.06
CA LYS A 43 5.11 -10.69 -20.17
C LYS A 43 3.88 -9.78 -20.34
N LYS A 44 2.66 -10.32 -20.19
CA LYS A 44 1.37 -9.59 -20.23
C LYS A 44 0.82 -9.28 -18.83
N GLN A 45 1.67 -9.33 -17.82
CA GLN A 45 1.34 -9.14 -16.40
C GLN A 45 2.30 -8.13 -15.77
N ILE A 46 1.91 -7.63 -14.60
CA ILE A 46 2.73 -6.77 -13.76
C ILE A 46 3.25 -7.63 -12.61
N ARG A 47 4.56 -7.60 -12.42
CA ARG A 47 5.20 -8.18 -11.25
C ARG A 47 5.46 -7.07 -10.25
N MET A 48 4.95 -7.25 -9.04
CA MET A 48 5.10 -6.30 -7.95
C MET A 48 5.90 -6.94 -6.82
N THR A 49 6.89 -6.20 -6.33
CA THR A 49 7.71 -6.58 -5.19
C THR A 49 7.47 -5.57 -4.07
N PHE A 50 6.98 -6.03 -2.93
CA PHE A 50 6.70 -5.22 -1.75
C PHE A 50 7.79 -5.44 -0.72
N ILE A 51 8.35 -4.35 -0.21
CA ILE A 51 9.41 -4.37 0.81
C ILE A 51 8.83 -3.77 2.08
N ALA A 52 8.81 -4.55 3.15
CA ALA A 52 8.31 -4.14 4.46
C ALA A 52 9.35 -4.46 5.55
N PRO A 53 9.55 -3.61 6.57
CA PRO A 53 10.46 -3.91 7.67
C PRO A 53 9.93 -5.08 8.50
N GLN A 54 10.84 -5.89 9.05
CA GLN A 54 10.50 -6.95 9.99
C GLN A 54 10.34 -6.36 11.41
N ARG A 55 9.31 -6.78 12.15
CA ARG A 55 9.05 -6.34 13.54
C ARG A 55 9.99 -6.95 14.60
N THR A 56 11.19 -7.36 14.22
CA THR A 56 12.20 -7.92 15.14
C THR A 56 13.26 -6.87 15.43
N LYS A 57 13.94 -6.96 16.58
CA LYS A 57 15.10 -6.10 16.88
C LYS A 57 16.15 -6.24 15.77
N GLY A 58 16.34 -5.19 14.98
CA GLY A 58 17.31 -5.10 13.87
C GLY A 58 16.71 -4.56 12.56
N ASN A 59 17.56 -4.10 11.63
CA ASN A 59 17.16 -3.56 10.32
C ASN A 59 16.96 -4.68 9.28
N LYS A 60 16.11 -5.65 9.57
CA LYS A 60 15.74 -6.71 8.60
C LYS A 60 14.50 -6.29 7.83
N VAL A 61 14.46 -6.63 6.54
CA VAL A 61 13.31 -6.40 5.66
C VAL A 61 12.77 -7.72 5.15
N GLN A 62 11.45 -7.78 4.99
CA GLN A 62 10.72 -8.86 4.35
C GLN A 62 10.34 -8.41 2.94
N ILE A 63 10.49 -9.33 1.99
CA ILE A 63 10.22 -9.09 0.58
C ILE A 63 9.11 -10.04 0.15
N PHE A 64 8.01 -9.48 -0.35
CA PHE A 64 6.87 -10.23 -0.86
C PHE A 64 6.74 -9.95 -2.34
N GLN A 65 6.59 -10.99 -3.15
CA GLN A 65 6.60 -10.84 -4.59
C GLN A 65 5.45 -11.59 -5.21
N SER A 66 4.76 -10.90 -6.12
CA SER A 66 3.55 -11.41 -6.75
C SER A 66 3.48 -10.93 -8.18
N THR A 67 2.84 -11.73 -9.02
CA THR A 67 2.62 -11.40 -10.43
C THR A 67 1.13 -11.55 -10.72
N ALA A 68 0.53 -10.53 -11.33
CA ALA A 68 -0.88 -10.55 -11.70
C ALA A 68 -1.15 -9.64 -12.91
N HIS A 69 -2.35 -9.76 -13.47
CA HIS A 69 -2.81 -8.87 -14.55
C HIS A 69 -3.18 -7.45 -14.07
N SER A 70 -3.29 -7.23 -12.76
CA SER A 70 -3.61 -5.91 -12.19
C SER A 70 -2.83 -5.67 -10.90
N MET A 71 -2.55 -4.40 -10.59
CA MET A 71 -1.86 -4.01 -9.35
C MET A 71 -2.61 -4.49 -8.10
N LYS A 72 -3.96 -4.42 -8.12
CA LYS A 72 -4.81 -4.92 -7.03
C LYS A 72 -4.70 -6.43 -6.87
N GLY A 73 -4.68 -7.18 -7.97
CA GLY A 73 -4.50 -8.63 -7.95
C GLY A 73 -3.13 -9.03 -7.39
N ALA A 74 -2.08 -8.31 -7.79
CA ALA A 74 -0.73 -8.52 -7.27
C ALA A 74 -0.69 -8.25 -5.76
N LYS A 75 -1.23 -7.11 -5.29
CA LYS A 75 -1.34 -6.80 -3.86
C LYS A 75 -2.12 -7.88 -3.08
N GLN A 76 -3.21 -8.41 -3.64
CA GLN A 76 -3.97 -9.47 -2.99
C GLN A 76 -3.17 -10.78 -2.86
N LEU A 77 -2.45 -11.19 -3.92
CA LEU A 77 -1.58 -12.37 -3.86
C LEU A 77 -0.43 -12.17 -2.87
N ALA A 78 0.17 -10.97 -2.84
CA ALA A 78 1.22 -10.64 -1.87
C ALA A 78 0.69 -10.61 -0.43
N ASN A 79 -0.55 -10.16 -0.19
CA ASN A 79 -1.19 -10.23 1.12
C ASN A 79 -1.36 -11.66 1.61
N ILE A 80 -1.76 -12.57 0.71
CA ILE A 80 -1.88 -14.00 1.01
C ILE A 80 -0.50 -14.57 1.38
N GLN A 81 0.54 -14.23 0.61
CA GLN A 81 1.91 -14.66 0.88
C GLN A 81 2.44 -14.12 2.22
N ALA A 82 2.12 -12.87 2.56
CA ALA A 82 2.58 -12.21 3.78
C ALA A 82 1.84 -12.68 5.05
N GLY A 83 0.72 -13.39 4.90
CA GLY A 83 -0.14 -13.82 6.02
C GLY A 83 -0.84 -12.69 6.77
N ARG A 84 -0.59 -11.43 6.38
CA ARG A 84 -1.16 -10.21 6.96
C ARG A 84 -1.30 -9.14 5.86
N PRO A 85 -2.24 -8.19 6.00
CA PRO A 85 -2.44 -7.15 4.98
C PRO A 85 -1.20 -6.27 4.79
N LEU A 86 -0.75 -6.11 3.54
CA LEU A 86 0.25 -5.13 3.14
C LEU A 86 -0.44 -3.79 2.92
N VAL A 87 -0.08 -2.80 3.72
CA VAL A 87 -0.66 -1.45 3.67
C VAL A 87 0.37 -0.44 3.18
N SER A 88 -0.05 0.51 2.35
CA SER A 88 0.81 1.52 1.74
C SER A 88 1.03 2.75 2.64
N GLY A 89 0.60 2.70 3.90
CA GLY A 89 0.61 3.81 4.87
C GLY A 89 1.96 4.47 5.12
N GLN A 90 3.06 3.74 4.88
CA GLN A 90 4.43 4.25 4.98
C GLN A 90 5.21 4.07 3.68
N LEU A 91 4.52 4.01 2.55
CA LEU A 91 5.19 3.87 1.27
C LEU A 91 6.00 5.14 0.99
N ARG A 92 7.32 5.01 0.97
CA ARG A 92 8.26 6.11 0.72
C ARG A 92 8.80 6.09 -0.71
N VAL A 93 8.95 4.91 -1.30
CA VAL A 93 9.59 4.77 -2.61
C VAL A 93 8.80 3.82 -3.51
N ALA A 94 8.48 4.28 -4.71
CA ALA A 94 7.97 3.46 -5.81
C ALA A 94 9.00 3.41 -6.95
N LEU A 95 9.44 2.21 -7.27
CA LEU A 95 10.47 1.95 -8.26
C LEU A 95 9.84 1.30 -9.49
N PHE A 96 10.09 1.83 -10.67
CA PHE A 96 9.57 1.29 -11.93
C PHE A 96 10.71 0.76 -12.79
N SER A 97 10.62 -0.47 -13.30
CA SER A 97 11.60 -0.97 -14.25
C SER A 97 11.57 -0.13 -15.53
N GLN A 98 12.73 0.08 -16.16
CA GLN A 98 12.81 0.79 -17.43
C GLN A 98 11.89 0.17 -18.50
N SER A 99 11.83 -1.16 -18.56
CA SER A 99 10.94 -1.89 -19.48
C SER A 99 9.45 -1.60 -19.26
N LEU A 100 9.04 -1.29 -18.03
CA LEU A 100 7.68 -0.88 -17.71
C LEU A 100 7.47 0.61 -17.99
N ALA A 101 8.50 1.44 -17.77
CA ALA A 101 8.46 2.85 -18.09
C ALA A 101 8.29 3.11 -19.60
N GLU A 102 8.94 2.31 -20.45
CA GLU A 102 8.80 2.35 -21.91
C GLU A 102 7.38 2.00 -22.39
N GLN A 103 6.64 1.20 -21.63
CA GLN A 103 5.24 0.85 -21.92
C GLN A 103 4.25 1.94 -21.46
N GLY A 104 4.72 2.91 -20.67
CA GLY A 104 3.93 3.98 -20.10
C GLY A 104 3.62 3.78 -18.61
N LEU A 105 3.81 4.83 -17.83
CA LEU A 105 3.64 4.82 -16.37
C LEU A 105 2.33 5.47 -15.89
N SER A 106 1.59 6.14 -16.78
CA SER A 106 0.42 6.97 -16.41
C SER A 106 -0.61 6.18 -15.59
N ALA A 107 -0.95 4.97 -16.03
CA ALA A 107 -1.88 4.11 -15.33
C ALA A 107 -1.38 3.67 -13.95
N SER A 108 -0.08 3.37 -13.81
CA SER A 108 0.49 2.94 -12.54
C SER A 108 0.65 4.11 -11.55
N ILE A 109 1.00 5.29 -12.04
CA ILE A 109 1.12 6.51 -11.24
C ILE A 109 -0.27 6.95 -10.77
N ASP A 110 -1.29 6.97 -11.64
CA ASP A 110 -2.67 7.36 -11.24
C ASP A 110 -3.19 6.50 -10.08
N VAL A 111 -2.94 5.19 -10.12
CA VAL A 111 -3.30 4.27 -9.05
C VAL A 111 -2.59 4.62 -7.74
N LEU A 112 -1.30 4.97 -7.78
CA LEU A 112 -0.55 5.38 -6.59
C LEU A 112 -1.03 6.73 -6.04
N THR A 113 -1.29 7.70 -6.91
CA THR A 113 -1.72 9.04 -6.48
C THR A 113 -3.15 9.08 -5.94
N ARG A 114 -4.01 8.15 -6.37
CA ARG A 114 -5.40 8.03 -5.88
C ARG A 114 -5.53 7.24 -4.57
N GLU A 115 -4.51 6.48 -4.18
CA GLU A 115 -4.59 5.68 -2.96
C GLU A 115 -4.41 6.59 -1.73
N ALA A 116 -5.51 6.91 -1.04
CA ALA A 116 -5.53 7.82 0.13
C ALA A 116 -4.61 7.41 1.30
N SER A 117 -4.12 6.16 1.29
CA SER A 117 -3.17 5.67 2.30
C SER A 117 -1.72 6.03 2.01
N ILE A 118 -1.39 6.48 0.80
CA ILE A 118 -0.03 6.87 0.43
C ILE A 118 0.21 8.32 0.89
N GLY A 119 1.28 8.53 1.66
CA GLY A 119 1.67 9.85 2.15
C GLY A 119 2.25 10.75 1.06
N HIS A 120 2.26 12.06 1.32
CA HIS A 120 2.75 13.09 0.39
C HIS A 120 4.25 13.00 0.05
N ALA A 121 5.01 12.16 0.78
CA ALA A 121 6.45 11.98 0.63
C ALA A 121 6.85 10.82 -0.31
N LEU A 122 5.93 10.31 -1.14
CA LEU A 122 6.25 9.25 -2.10
C LEU A 122 7.26 9.74 -3.13
N GLN A 123 8.43 9.11 -3.16
CA GLN A 123 9.43 9.27 -4.21
C GLN A 123 9.20 8.24 -5.29
N ILE A 124 9.18 8.68 -6.55
CA ILE A 124 9.04 7.80 -7.71
C ILE A 124 10.35 7.83 -8.48
N ALA A 125 10.91 6.66 -8.78
CA ALA A 125 12.12 6.55 -9.59
C ALA A 125 12.01 5.42 -10.62
N ILE A 126 12.71 5.59 -11.74
CA ILE A 126 12.85 4.56 -12.77
C ILE A 126 14.19 3.88 -12.59
N ILE A 127 14.19 2.56 -12.52
CA ILE A 127 15.39 1.74 -12.44
C ILE A 127 15.66 1.13 -13.80
N GLY A 128 16.75 1.58 -14.42
CA GLY A 128 17.35 0.92 -15.58
C GLY A 128 18.25 -0.24 -15.12
N VAL A 129 18.31 -1.29 -15.93
CA VAL A 129 19.36 -2.31 -15.77
C VAL A 129 20.63 -1.75 -16.39
N THR A 130 21.36 -0.93 -15.65
CA THR A 130 22.78 -0.75 -15.94
C THR A 130 23.46 -2.07 -15.59
N ARG A 131 24.12 -2.72 -16.57
CA ARG A 131 25.00 -3.88 -16.29
C ARG A 131 25.90 -3.50 -15.10
N PRO A 132 26.12 -4.38 -14.12
CA PRO A 132 26.77 -3.99 -12.88
C PRO A 132 28.19 -3.50 -13.19
N LYS A 133 28.45 -2.21 -13.02
CA LYS A 133 29.75 -1.80 -12.51
C LYS A 133 29.77 -2.30 -11.08
N LYS A 134 30.73 -3.18 -10.76
CA LYS A 134 31.07 -3.58 -9.39
C LYS A 134 31.34 -2.32 -8.58
N GLU A 135 30.32 -1.78 -7.95
CA GLU A 135 30.46 -0.83 -6.87
C GLU A 135 29.39 -1.23 -5.86
N ASN A 136 29.85 -1.48 -4.63
CA ASN A 136 29.03 -1.95 -3.52
C ASN A 136 27.83 -1.03 -3.34
N CYS A 137 26.70 -1.41 -3.95
CA CYS A 137 25.42 -0.77 -3.73
C CYS A 137 24.92 -1.22 -2.36
N THR A 138 25.56 -0.66 -1.34
CA THR A 138 25.11 -0.77 0.04
C THR A 138 23.87 0.11 0.11
N LEU A 139 22.69 -0.51 0.22
CA LEU A 139 21.43 0.15 0.55
C LEU A 139 21.49 0.69 1.99
N ARG A 140 22.43 1.61 2.26
CA ARG A 140 22.47 2.45 3.45
C ARG A 140 21.72 3.72 3.09
N ASN A 141 20.62 3.96 3.81
CA ASN A 141 19.98 5.27 3.97
C ASN A 141 18.93 5.66 2.92
N ILE A 142 18.00 4.77 2.60
CA ILE A 142 16.66 5.18 2.12
C ILE A 142 15.64 5.24 3.29
N PHE A 143 16.01 4.69 4.46
CA PHE A 143 15.19 4.67 5.69
C PHE A 143 15.85 5.41 6.84
N THR A 144 16.20 6.68 6.62
CA THR A 144 16.38 7.62 7.73
C THR A 144 15.17 8.55 7.77
#